data_AF-A0A4Q5RDC0-F1
#
_entry.id   AF-A0A4Q5RDC0-F1
#
_cell.length_a   1.000
_cell.length_b   1.000
_cell.length_c   1.000
_cell.angle_alpha   90.00
_cell.angle_beta   90.00
_cell.angle_gamma   90.00
#
_symmetry.space_group_name_H-M   'P 1'
#
loop_
_entity.id
_entity.type
_entity.pdbx_description
1 polymer ?
#
loop_
_entity_poly.entity_id
_entity_poly.type
_entity_poly.pdbx_seq_one_letter_code
_entity_poly.pdbx_strand_id
1 'polypeptide(L)'
;DKGKSIYLDIDGAMSYAIVWLNGKLVGGWPYGYNSFRLDLTPYLKYGVDNQLAIRLDNPPNSSRWYPGAGIYRNIWLTKAAPVHVAHWGTFVYTPEVSAASAKVDLAIQLENHSNISQNINAVTEIFLLDKNLEKTGRPVAAYPNKNVHLPAQQKVTISSSATVRQPLLWQPLPAPQQHLYTAVTRLYLNGKLADEYETRFGIRTVKFDALKGVLVNGKLLRIQGVNQHHDLGALGGAFNTRAAERQLEMLKEMGCNAIRLAHNPPAPELLDLTDRMGFLVIDEIFDCWERGKTPLDFHLIFPDWHEPDLRAFIRRDRNHPSVVAWSFGNEVGEQYTAEAGAALAGQLHNMV
;
A
#
# COMPACT_ATOMS: atom_id res chain seq x y z
N ASP A 1 -22.38 -12.22 10.21
CA ASP A 1 -21.61 -10.96 10.32
C ASP A 1 -22.22 -9.91 11.25
N LYS A 2 -23.36 -10.15 11.92
CA LYS A 2 -23.86 -9.24 12.95
C LYS A 2 -22.83 -9.06 14.06
N GLY A 3 -22.53 -7.79 14.40
CA GLY A 3 -21.54 -7.44 15.41
C GLY A 3 -20.09 -7.44 14.92
N LYS A 4 -19.85 -7.62 13.62
CA LYS A 4 -18.54 -7.35 12.99
C LYS A 4 -18.48 -5.91 12.47
N SER A 5 -17.27 -5.41 12.29
CA SER A 5 -17.03 -4.25 11.46
C SER A 5 -17.00 -4.69 9.99
N ILE A 6 -17.76 -3.99 9.14
CA ILE A 6 -17.89 -4.30 7.72
C ILE A 6 -17.48 -3.08 6.91
N TYR A 7 -16.47 -3.25 6.07
CA TYR A 7 -15.86 -2.19 5.30
C TYR A 7 -15.98 -2.46 3.80
N LEU A 8 -16.07 -1.38 3.03
CA LEU A 8 -15.88 -1.38 1.59
C LEU A 8 -14.48 -0.81 1.31
N ASP A 9 -13.60 -1.65 0.78
CA ASP A 9 -12.29 -1.23 0.31
C ASP A 9 -12.33 -1.13 -1.21
N ILE A 10 -11.85 -0.02 -1.75
CA ILE A 10 -11.81 0.26 -3.18
C ILE A 10 -10.37 0.57 -3.54
N ASP A 11 -9.77 -0.23 -4.42
CA ASP A 11 -8.36 -0.08 -4.77
C ASP A 11 -8.12 1.08 -5.76
N GLY A 12 -9.17 1.49 -6.48
CA GLY A 12 -9.18 2.67 -7.37
C GLY A 12 -10.50 2.78 -8.15
N ALA A 13 -11.04 4.00 -8.20
CA ALA A 13 -12.27 4.32 -8.92
C ALA A 13 -12.14 5.69 -9.58
N MET A 14 -12.14 5.72 -10.91
CA MET A 14 -11.81 6.90 -11.72
C MET A 14 -13.09 7.63 -12.16
N SER A 15 -13.42 8.81 -11.66
CA SER A 15 -12.88 9.52 -10.47
C SER A 15 -14.04 10.10 -9.64
N TYR A 16 -13.76 10.92 -8.61
CA TYR A 16 -14.80 11.57 -7.79
C TYR A 16 -15.84 10.59 -7.25
N ALA A 17 -15.36 9.52 -6.61
CA ALA A 17 -16.22 8.46 -6.12
C ALA A 17 -17.06 8.91 -4.93
N ILE A 18 -18.36 8.62 -4.99
CA ILE A 18 -19.31 8.82 -3.90
C ILE A 18 -20.10 7.54 -3.71
N VAL A 19 -20.24 7.09 -2.47
CA VAL A 19 -20.80 5.78 -2.12
C VAL A 19 -22.03 5.93 -1.22
N TRP A 20 -23.09 5.23 -1.57
CA TRP A 20 -24.30 5.09 -0.77
C TRP A 20 -24.58 3.63 -0.43
N LEU A 21 -25.10 3.39 0.77
CA LEU A 21 -25.62 2.10 1.18
C LEU A 21 -27.05 2.28 1.67
N ASN A 22 -28.00 1.56 1.07
CA ASN A 22 -29.43 1.64 1.37
C ASN A 22 -29.98 3.07 1.31
N GLY A 23 -29.53 3.85 0.31
CA GLY A 23 -29.92 5.25 0.10
C GLY A 23 -29.24 6.27 1.01
N LYS A 24 -28.38 5.84 1.95
CA LYS A 24 -27.64 6.74 2.85
C LYS A 24 -26.22 6.96 2.33
N LEU A 25 -25.76 8.21 2.33
CA LEU A 25 -24.40 8.58 1.98
C LEU A 25 -23.43 7.98 3.01
N VAL A 26 -22.45 7.20 2.54
CA VAL A 26 -21.40 6.59 3.37
C VAL A 26 -20.15 7.46 3.35
N GLY A 27 -19.75 7.93 2.18
CA GLY A 27 -18.52 8.69 1.98
C GLY A 27 -18.06 8.64 0.52
N GLY A 28 -16.79 8.99 0.28
CA GLY A 28 -16.23 9.06 -1.06
C GLY A 28 -14.73 9.36 -1.06
N TRP A 29 -14.13 9.30 -2.24
CA TRP A 29 -12.73 9.63 -2.46
C TRP A 29 -12.54 10.20 -3.86
N PRO A 30 -12.03 11.44 -4.02
CA PRO A 30 -12.00 12.07 -5.32
C PRO A 30 -10.84 11.64 -6.20
N TYR A 31 -9.66 11.43 -5.62
CA TYR A 31 -8.49 11.06 -6.39
C TYR A 31 -8.57 9.62 -6.88
N GLY A 32 -8.75 9.45 -8.19
CA GLY A 32 -9.14 8.16 -8.75
C GLY A 32 -8.08 7.05 -8.65
N TYR A 33 -6.82 7.41 -8.43
CA TYR A 33 -5.70 6.47 -8.36
C TYR A 33 -5.42 5.93 -6.97
N ASN A 34 -5.99 6.53 -5.92
CA ASN A 34 -5.76 6.09 -4.56
C ASN A 34 -6.76 5.04 -4.12
N SER A 35 -6.29 4.16 -3.23
CA SER A 35 -7.15 3.20 -2.56
C SER A 35 -7.77 3.84 -1.32
N PHE A 36 -8.98 3.44 -0.96
CA PHE A 36 -9.67 3.97 0.22
C PHE A 36 -10.63 2.95 0.85
N ARG A 37 -10.96 3.17 2.12
CA ARG A 37 -11.86 2.34 2.92
C ARG A 37 -13.03 3.16 3.45
N LEU A 38 -14.24 2.62 3.36
CA LEU A 38 -15.45 3.18 3.97
C LEU A 38 -16.09 2.19 4.94
N ASP A 39 -16.54 2.68 6.10
CA ASP A 39 -17.27 1.87 7.08
C ASP A 39 -18.75 1.74 6.72
N LEU A 40 -19.15 0.53 6.34
CA LEU A 40 -20.53 0.19 6.00
C LEU A 40 -21.35 -0.21 7.24
N THR A 41 -20.70 -0.51 8.37
CA THR A 41 -21.32 -1.09 9.57
C THR A 41 -22.56 -0.34 10.03
N PRO A 42 -22.58 1.00 10.11
CA PRO A 42 -23.75 1.76 10.59
C PRO A 42 -24.96 1.73 9.64
N TYR A 43 -24.76 1.34 8.39
CA TYR A 43 -25.75 1.46 7.31
C TYR A 43 -26.36 0.12 6.88
N LEU A 44 -25.79 -1.00 7.34
CA LEU A 44 -26.22 -2.35 7.00
C LEU A 44 -27.55 -2.74 7.67
N LYS A 45 -28.39 -3.45 6.90
CA LYS A 45 -29.61 -4.10 7.37
C LYS A 45 -29.41 -5.61 7.35
N TYR A 46 -29.45 -6.26 8.51
CA TYR A 46 -29.22 -7.70 8.60
C TYR A 46 -30.47 -8.52 8.26
N GLY A 47 -30.30 -9.65 7.58
CA GLY A 47 -31.38 -10.56 7.22
C GLY A 47 -32.21 -10.11 6.01
N VAL A 48 -31.79 -9.05 5.33
CA VAL A 48 -32.42 -8.50 4.11
C VAL A 48 -31.35 -8.12 3.09
N ASP A 49 -31.76 -7.90 1.85
CA ASP A 49 -30.89 -7.38 0.81
C ASP A 49 -30.44 -5.94 1.13
N ASN A 50 -29.18 -5.67 0.83
CA ASN A 50 -28.58 -4.34 0.96
C ASN A 50 -28.20 -3.83 -0.42
N GLN A 51 -28.51 -2.57 -0.72
CA GLN A 51 -28.18 -1.95 -2.00
C GLN A 51 -27.01 -0.98 -1.83
N LEU A 52 -25.88 -1.31 -2.48
CA LEU A 52 -24.72 -0.44 -2.60
C LEU A 52 -24.80 0.31 -3.93
N ALA A 53 -24.63 1.63 -3.91
CA ALA A 53 -24.54 2.45 -5.12
C ALA A 53 -23.25 3.27 -5.07
N ILE A 54 -22.51 3.30 -6.18
CA ILE A 54 -21.28 4.08 -6.32
C ILE A 54 -21.46 4.97 -7.55
N ARG A 55 -21.41 6.29 -7.35
CA ARG A 55 -21.37 7.27 -8.44
C ARG A 55 -19.93 7.70 -8.65
N LEU A 56 -19.55 7.84 -9.91
CA LEU A 56 -18.29 8.41 -10.33
C LEU A 56 -18.59 9.66 -11.17
N ASP A 57 -17.70 10.63 -11.09
CA ASP A 57 -17.73 11.83 -11.93
C ASP A 57 -16.34 11.97 -12.54
N ASN A 58 -16.23 11.92 -13.87
CA ASN A 58 -14.94 12.00 -14.54
C ASN A 58 -14.88 13.29 -15.35
N PRO A 59 -14.28 14.37 -14.81
CA PRO A 59 -14.29 15.66 -15.48
C PRO A 59 -13.54 15.60 -16.82
N PRO A 60 -14.03 16.30 -17.86
CA PRO A 60 -13.35 16.33 -19.16
C PRO A 60 -12.00 17.04 -19.04
N ASN A 61 -11.00 16.58 -19.81
CA ASN A 61 -9.66 17.18 -19.82
C ASN A 61 -9.04 17.31 -18.41
N SER A 62 -9.28 16.33 -17.53
CA SER A 62 -8.73 16.26 -16.17
C SER A 62 -7.39 15.52 -16.08
N SER A 63 -6.89 14.97 -17.20
CA SER A 63 -5.65 14.22 -17.28
C SER A 63 -4.91 14.49 -18.59
N ARG A 64 -3.58 14.40 -18.56
CA ARG A 64 -2.70 14.51 -19.74
C ARG A 64 -2.53 13.18 -20.48
N TRP A 65 -2.89 12.07 -19.86
CA TRP A 65 -2.88 10.73 -20.43
C TRP A 65 -4.30 10.15 -20.40
N TYR A 66 -4.48 8.90 -20.84
CA TYR A 66 -5.78 8.22 -20.75
C TYR A 66 -6.02 7.74 -19.31
N PRO A 67 -6.97 8.33 -18.55
CA PRO A 67 -7.22 7.90 -17.17
C PRO A 67 -8.12 6.65 -17.09
N GLY A 68 -8.87 6.37 -18.15
CA GLY A 68 -10.05 5.50 -18.08
C GLY A 68 -11.23 6.17 -17.35
N ALA A 69 -12.27 5.39 -17.09
CA ALA A 69 -13.40 5.80 -16.26
C ALA A 69 -14.04 4.54 -15.67
N GLY A 70 -14.54 4.61 -14.44
CA GLY A 70 -15.18 3.48 -13.77
C GLY A 70 -14.45 2.98 -12.54
N ILE A 71 -15.02 1.94 -11.93
CA ILE A 71 -14.38 1.14 -10.89
C ILE A 71 -13.39 0.22 -11.60
N TYR A 72 -12.17 0.73 -11.82
CA TYR A 72 -11.21 0.10 -12.71
C TYR A 72 -10.23 -0.83 -12.00
N ARG A 73 -10.21 -0.81 -10.65
CA ARG A 73 -9.48 -1.77 -9.80
C ARG A 73 -10.44 -2.55 -8.92
N ASN A 74 -9.90 -3.52 -8.19
CA ASN A 74 -10.67 -4.39 -7.33
C ASN A 74 -11.41 -3.63 -6.22
N ILE A 75 -12.52 -4.23 -5.79
CA ILE A 75 -13.27 -3.83 -4.62
C ILE A 75 -13.37 -5.02 -3.68
N TRP A 76 -13.28 -4.77 -2.38
CA TRP A 76 -13.30 -5.80 -1.35
C TRP A 76 -14.36 -5.48 -0.30
N LEU A 77 -15.07 -6.53 0.13
CA LEU A 77 -15.91 -6.47 1.32
C LEU A 77 -15.13 -7.05 2.49
N THR A 78 -14.52 -6.18 3.28
CA THR A 78 -13.69 -6.59 4.42
C THR A 78 -14.54 -6.74 5.67
N LYS A 79 -14.39 -7.89 6.34
CA LYS A 79 -15.15 -8.23 7.55
C LYS A 79 -14.17 -8.49 8.69
N ALA A 80 -14.23 -7.67 9.73
CA ALA A 80 -13.34 -7.77 10.86
C ALA A 80 -14.13 -7.95 12.17
N ALA A 81 -13.54 -8.64 13.15
CA ALA A 81 -14.07 -8.59 14.52
C ALA A 81 -14.00 -7.15 15.06
N PRO A 82 -14.79 -6.76 16.09
CA PRO A 82 -14.71 -5.41 16.67
C PRO A 82 -13.32 -5.01 17.12
N VAL A 83 -12.50 -5.99 17.52
CA VAL A 83 -11.08 -5.83 17.78
C VAL A 83 -10.30 -6.46 16.65
N HIS A 84 -9.52 -5.66 15.92
CA HIS A 84 -8.76 -6.10 14.76
C HIS A 84 -7.53 -5.20 14.51
N VAL A 85 -6.64 -5.66 13.65
CA VAL A 85 -5.55 -4.83 13.11
C VAL A 85 -6.15 -3.75 12.20
N ALA A 86 -5.72 -2.50 12.38
CA ALA A 86 -6.19 -1.36 11.60
C ALA A 86 -5.99 -1.55 10.07
N HIS A 87 -6.75 -0.82 9.27
CA HIS A 87 -6.50 -0.75 7.83
C HIS A 87 -5.08 -0.26 7.55
N TRP A 88 -4.29 -1.05 6.81
CA TRP A 88 -2.86 -0.80 6.60
C TRP A 88 -2.09 -0.57 7.91
N GLY A 89 -2.56 -1.20 8.99
CA GLY A 89 -2.09 -0.99 10.36
C GLY A 89 -0.70 -1.54 10.64
N THR A 90 -0.12 -2.30 9.71
CA THR A 90 1.21 -2.88 9.87
C THR A 90 2.28 -2.10 9.12
N PHE A 91 3.45 -1.99 9.73
CA PHE A 91 4.65 -1.48 9.10
C PHE A 91 5.83 -2.37 9.44
N VAL A 92 6.38 -3.07 8.43
CA VAL A 92 7.55 -3.93 8.55
C VAL A 92 8.75 -3.24 7.91
N TYR A 93 9.86 -3.16 8.63
CA TYR A 93 11.12 -2.69 8.07
C TYR A 93 12.33 -3.43 8.65
N THR A 94 13.44 -3.46 7.91
CA THR A 94 14.64 -4.23 8.27
C THR A 94 15.85 -3.31 8.48
N PRO A 95 16.01 -2.73 9.69
CA PRO A 95 17.04 -1.71 9.94
C PRO A 95 18.46 -2.26 9.92
N GLU A 96 18.63 -3.55 10.20
CA GLU A 96 19.93 -4.22 10.27
C GLU A 96 19.85 -5.52 9.47
N VAL A 97 20.65 -5.65 8.41
CA VAL A 97 20.64 -6.81 7.52
C VAL A 97 22.07 -7.22 7.19
N SER A 98 22.37 -8.49 7.42
CA SER A 98 23.63 -9.13 7.09
C SER A 98 23.39 -10.57 6.59
N ALA A 99 24.45 -11.25 6.15
CA ALA A 99 24.37 -12.66 5.82
C ALA A 99 24.09 -13.56 7.04
N ALA A 100 24.47 -13.13 8.25
CA ALA A 100 24.30 -13.92 9.47
C ALA A 100 22.90 -13.77 10.08
N SER A 101 22.35 -12.56 10.05
CA SER A 101 21.03 -12.24 10.61
C SER A 101 20.46 -10.95 10.02
N ALA A 102 19.13 -10.85 10.08
CA ALA A 102 18.41 -9.59 9.89
C ALA A 102 17.51 -9.32 11.10
N LYS A 103 17.52 -8.07 11.57
CA LYS A 103 16.52 -7.55 12.50
C LYS A 103 15.32 -7.09 11.68
N VAL A 104 14.13 -7.54 12.07
CA VAL A 104 12.86 -7.19 11.44
C VAL A 104 12.01 -6.49 12.48
N ASP A 105 11.87 -5.18 12.32
CA ASP A 105 11.02 -4.35 13.16
C ASP A 105 9.60 -4.34 12.59
N LEU A 106 8.61 -4.42 13.48
CA LEU A 106 7.20 -4.41 13.13
C LEU A 106 6.45 -3.48 14.09
N ALA A 107 5.74 -2.51 13.51
CA ALA A 107 4.70 -1.74 14.20
C ALA A 107 3.32 -2.24 13.77
N ILE A 108 2.40 -2.39 14.73
CA ILE A 108 1.03 -2.87 14.51
C ILE A 108 0.09 -1.87 15.19
N GLN A 109 -0.78 -1.24 14.40
CA GLN A 109 -1.90 -0.45 14.90
C GLN A 109 -3.11 -1.36 15.07
N LEU A 110 -3.65 -1.37 16.29
CA LEU A 110 -4.78 -2.17 16.72
C LEU A 110 -5.96 -1.24 16.99
N GLU A 111 -7.17 -1.66 16.65
CA GLU A 111 -8.38 -0.88 16.88
C GLU A 111 -9.42 -1.68 17.65
N ASN A 112 -10.16 -1.01 18.53
CA ASN A 112 -11.30 -1.58 19.23
C ASN A 112 -12.54 -0.74 18.97
N HIS A 113 -13.42 -1.26 18.12
CA HIS A 113 -14.72 -0.68 17.79
C HIS A 113 -15.85 -1.15 18.71
N SER A 114 -15.53 -1.84 19.81
CA SER A 114 -16.52 -2.20 20.83
C SER A 114 -16.65 -1.11 21.91
N ASN A 115 -17.73 -1.18 22.69
CA ASN A 115 -18.01 -0.22 23.78
C ASN A 115 -17.34 -0.60 25.10
N ILE A 116 -16.45 -1.60 25.10
CA ILE A 116 -15.74 -2.08 26.28
C ILE A 116 -14.25 -2.18 26.00
N SER A 117 -13.44 -1.82 26.99
CA SER A 117 -12.00 -2.01 26.91
C SER A 117 -11.67 -3.51 26.91
N GLN A 118 -10.68 -3.89 26.12
CA GLN A 118 -10.29 -5.29 25.93
C GLN A 118 -8.82 -5.47 26.33
N ASN A 119 -8.52 -6.62 26.93
CA ASN A 119 -7.14 -7.08 27.07
C ASN A 119 -6.92 -8.15 26.01
N ILE A 120 -5.97 -7.91 25.11
CA ILE A 120 -5.68 -8.80 24.00
C ILE A 120 -4.28 -9.37 24.12
N ASN A 121 -4.10 -10.58 23.61
CA ASN A 121 -2.78 -11.15 23.38
C ASN A 121 -2.48 -11.11 21.88
N ALA A 122 -1.48 -10.33 21.48
CA ALA A 122 -1.00 -10.27 20.11
C ALA A 122 0.21 -11.20 19.95
N VAL A 123 0.12 -12.09 18.96
CA VAL A 123 1.15 -13.07 18.60
C VAL A 123 1.47 -12.89 17.13
N THR A 124 2.75 -12.68 16.80
CA THR A 124 3.20 -12.53 15.42
C THR A 124 4.34 -13.47 15.12
N GLU A 125 4.23 -14.17 13.99
CA GLU A 125 5.21 -15.13 13.49
C GLU A 125 5.59 -14.79 12.04
N ILE A 126 6.85 -15.00 11.68
CA ILE A 126 7.37 -14.76 10.33
C ILE A 126 7.53 -16.10 9.62
N PHE A 127 6.99 -16.20 8.41
CA PHE A 127 7.13 -17.37 7.54
C PHE A 127 7.83 -16.97 6.24
N LEU A 128 8.69 -17.85 5.74
CA LEU A 128 9.20 -17.75 4.38
C LEU A 128 8.11 -18.19 3.40
N LEU A 129 7.98 -17.48 2.28
CA LEU A 129 7.03 -17.82 1.21
C LEU A 129 7.71 -18.59 0.08
N ASP A 130 6.96 -19.50 -0.54
CA ASP A 130 7.38 -20.15 -1.78
C ASP A 130 7.05 -19.29 -3.03
N LYS A 131 7.32 -19.83 -4.21
CA LYS A 131 7.06 -19.17 -5.51
C LYS A 131 5.58 -18.85 -5.78
N ASN A 132 4.67 -19.56 -5.11
CA ASN A 132 3.23 -19.38 -5.19
C ASN A 132 2.71 -18.48 -4.07
N LEU A 133 3.60 -17.89 -3.26
CA LEU A 133 3.28 -17.09 -2.08
C LEU A 133 2.66 -17.88 -0.93
N GLU A 134 2.86 -19.20 -0.90
CA GLU A 134 2.39 -20.04 0.20
C GLU A 134 3.44 -20.12 1.32
N LYS A 135 2.97 -20.17 2.57
CA LYS A 135 3.83 -20.28 3.76
C LYS A 135 4.56 -21.63 3.76
N THR A 136 5.89 -21.59 3.93
CA THR A 136 6.73 -22.78 3.95
C THR A 136 7.06 -23.23 5.37
N GLY A 137 6.84 -24.50 5.68
CA GLY A 137 7.32 -25.13 6.92
C GLY A 137 6.87 -24.46 8.22
N ARG A 138 7.80 -24.35 9.18
CA ARG A 138 7.60 -23.70 10.49
C ARG A 138 8.02 -22.22 10.40
N PRO A 139 7.55 -21.36 11.32
CA PRO A 139 8.02 -19.97 11.40
C PRO A 139 9.55 -19.89 11.44
N VAL A 140 10.13 -18.95 10.69
CA VAL A 140 11.56 -18.67 10.68
C VAL A 140 11.98 -17.71 11.80
N ALA A 141 11.03 -16.97 12.35
CA ALA A 141 11.18 -16.13 13.53
C ALA A 141 9.82 -15.86 14.18
N ALA A 142 9.81 -15.46 15.44
CA ALA A 142 8.63 -15.04 16.16
C ALA A 142 8.92 -13.76 16.95
N TYR A 143 7.91 -12.91 17.10
CA TYR A 143 7.99 -11.73 17.95
C TYR A 143 7.64 -12.09 19.40
N PRO A 144 8.14 -11.33 20.40
CA PRO A 144 7.68 -11.51 21.78
C PRO A 144 6.16 -11.27 21.87
N ASN A 145 5.44 -12.20 22.48
CA ASN A 145 4.01 -12.05 22.73
C ASN A 145 3.73 -10.76 23.51
N LYS A 146 2.71 -10.00 23.08
CA LYS A 146 2.32 -8.74 23.73
C LYS A 146 0.92 -8.85 24.30
N ASN A 147 0.81 -8.61 25.61
CA ASN A 147 -0.49 -8.33 26.22
C ASN A 147 -0.74 -6.83 26.14
N VAL A 148 -1.86 -6.45 25.53
CA VAL A 148 -2.19 -5.05 25.23
C VAL A 148 -3.53 -4.71 25.86
N HIS A 149 -3.57 -3.65 26.65
CA HIS A 149 -4.83 -3.02 27.05
C HIS A 149 -5.28 -2.10 25.91
N LEU A 150 -6.41 -2.41 25.32
CA LEU A 150 -6.98 -1.68 24.19
C LEU A 150 -8.31 -1.05 24.61
N PRO A 151 -8.33 0.26 24.92
CA PRO A 151 -9.55 0.92 25.39
C PRO A 151 -10.69 0.86 24.36
N ALA A 152 -11.93 0.97 24.84
CA ALA A 152 -13.12 1.06 23.98
C ALA A 152 -13.02 2.25 23.01
N GLN A 153 -13.40 2.05 21.74
CA GLN A 153 -13.42 3.09 20.71
C GLN A 153 -12.06 3.78 20.48
N GLN A 154 -10.96 3.09 20.74
CA GLN A 154 -9.60 3.65 20.65
C GLN A 154 -8.70 2.80 19.76
N LYS A 155 -7.57 3.41 19.36
CA LYS A 155 -6.47 2.74 18.66
C LYS A 155 -5.23 2.71 19.55
N VAL A 156 -4.46 1.64 19.47
CA VAL A 156 -3.15 1.52 20.13
C VAL A 156 -2.14 0.97 19.15
N THR A 157 -0.96 1.58 19.08
CA THR A 157 0.17 1.06 18.31
C THR A 157 1.11 0.31 19.23
N ILE A 158 1.48 -0.90 18.84
CA ILE A 158 2.54 -1.67 19.47
C ILE A 158 3.71 -1.85 18.49
N SER A 159 4.93 -1.81 19.02
CA SER A 159 6.15 -2.04 18.24
C SER A 159 6.98 -3.14 18.86
N SER A 160 7.59 -3.96 18.02
CA SER A 160 8.47 -5.05 18.44
C SER A 160 9.46 -5.42 17.34
N SER A 161 10.48 -6.19 17.71
CA SER A 161 11.49 -6.68 16.78
C SER A 161 11.61 -8.20 16.89
N ALA A 162 11.93 -8.84 15.77
CA ALA A 162 12.35 -10.23 15.71
C ALA A 162 13.66 -10.35 14.94
N THR A 163 14.38 -11.45 15.13
CA THR A 163 15.61 -11.73 14.39
C THR A 163 15.42 -12.95 13.51
N VAL A 164 15.59 -12.76 12.20
CA VAL A 164 15.67 -13.86 11.23
C VAL A 164 17.14 -14.24 11.09
N ARG A 165 17.50 -15.47 11.42
CA ARG A 165 18.88 -15.99 11.26
C ARG A 165 19.07 -16.46 9.83
N GLN A 166 20.27 -16.23 9.28
CA GLN A 166 20.64 -16.57 7.91
C GLN A 166 19.55 -16.19 6.89
N PRO A 167 19.14 -14.91 6.85
CA PRO A 167 17.99 -14.49 6.07
C PRO A 167 18.25 -14.70 4.58
N LEU A 168 17.27 -15.28 3.89
CA LEU A 168 17.21 -15.20 2.44
C LEU A 168 16.76 -13.78 2.06
N LEU A 169 17.63 -13.04 1.38
CA LEU A 169 17.39 -11.64 1.04
C LEU A 169 16.48 -11.52 -0.19
N TRP A 170 15.61 -10.53 -0.20
CA TRP A 170 14.98 -10.10 -1.44
C TRP A 170 16.04 -9.50 -2.36
N GLN A 171 16.05 -9.90 -3.63
CA GLN A 171 17.05 -9.48 -4.62
C GLN A 171 16.38 -8.83 -5.83
N PRO A 172 16.86 -7.67 -6.30
CA PRO A 172 16.36 -7.08 -7.53
C PRO A 172 16.83 -7.88 -8.76
N LEU A 173 16.22 -7.60 -9.90
CA LEU A 173 16.70 -8.06 -11.21
C LEU A 173 18.18 -7.66 -11.42
N PRO A 174 18.99 -8.52 -12.06
CA PRO A 174 18.61 -9.77 -12.75
C PRO A 174 18.72 -11.03 -11.88
N ALA A 175 18.67 -10.92 -10.54
CA ALA A 175 18.78 -12.10 -9.68
C ALA A 175 17.67 -13.12 -9.98
N PRO A 176 17.98 -14.43 -9.97
CA PRO A 176 17.04 -15.47 -10.39
C PRO A 176 15.93 -15.75 -9.37
N GLN A 177 16.07 -15.28 -8.12
CA GLN A 177 15.13 -15.56 -7.04
C GLN A 177 14.91 -14.33 -6.17
N GLN A 178 13.63 -14.04 -5.90
CA GLN A 178 13.16 -12.99 -5.01
C GLN A 178 12.57 -13.66 -3.76
N HIS A 179 13.23 -13.53 -2.62
CA HIS A 179 12.73 -14.12 -1.38
C HIS A 179 11.77 -13.16 -0.67
N LEU A 180 10.55 -13.65 -0.42
CA LEU A 180 9.49 -12.94 0.28
C LEU A 180 9.13 -13.68 1.56
N TYR A 181 8.66 -12.93 2.53
CA TYR A 181 8.18 -13.42 3.82
C TYR A 181 6.77 -12.88 4.06
N THR A 182 6.05 -13.52 4.98
CA THR A 182 4.82 -12.98 5.55
C THR A 182 4.94 -12.94 7.06
N ALA A 183 4.58 -11.81 7.67
CA ALA A 183 4.34 -11.69 9.10
C ALA A 183 2.85 -11.93 9.36
N VAL A 184 2.52 -13.01 10.06
CA VAL A 184 1.15 -13.37 10.41
C VAL A 184 0.88 -12.91 11.84
N THR A 185 0.05 -11.88 11.98
CA THR A 185 -0.35 -11.33 13.27
C THR A 185 -1.70 -11.90 13.67
N ARG A 186 -1.78 -12.52 14.84
CA ARG A 186 -3.01 -13.07 15.42
C ARG A 186 -3.33 -12.36 16.72
N LEU A 187 -4.58 -11.93 16.85
CA LEU A 187 -5.10 -11.32 18.07
C LEU A 187 -5.98 -12.32 18.80
N TYR A 188 -5.69 -12.56 20.07
CA TYR A 188 -6.46 -13.46 20.92
C TYR A 188 -7.17 -12.69 22.03
N LEU A 189 -8.48 -12.92 22.15
CA LEU A 189 -9.35 -12.44 23.23
C LEU A 189 -9.74 -13.63 24.09
N ASN A 190 -9.36 -13.63 25.38
CA ASN A 190 -9.64 -14.74 26.30
C ASN A 190 -9.23 -16.11 25.74
N GLY A 191 -8.08 -16.17 25.06
CA GLY A 191 -7.55 -17.38 24.43
C GLY A 191 -8.21 -17.80 23.11
N LYS A 192 -9.19 -17.04 22.59
CA LYS A 192 -9.84 -17.30 21.30
C LYS A 192 -9.32 -16.35 20.22
N LEU A 193 -9.07 -16.87 19.03
CA LEU A 193 -8.67 -16.07 17.87
C LEU A 193 -9.79 -15.09 17.50
N ALA A 194 -9.45 -13.81 17.49
CA ALA A 194 -10.35 -12.71 17.16
C ALA A 194 -10.10 -12.18 15.75
N ASP A 195 -8.83 -12.07 15.37
CA ASP A 195 -8.39 -11.52 14.10
C ASP A 195 -7.07 -12.16 13.66
N GLU A 196 -6.89 -12.30 12.35
CA GLU A 196 -5.64 -12.73 11.71
C GLU A 196 -5.34 -11.78 10.54
N TYR A 197 -4.15 -11.19 10.55
CA TYR A 197 -3.72 -10.22 9.56
C TYR A 197 -2.33 -10.58 9.03
N GLU A 198 -2.19 -10.64 7.71
CA GLU A 198 -0.93 -10.97 7.05
C GLU A 198 -0.28 -9.74 6.44
N THR A 199 1.04 -9.61 6.61
CA THR A 199 1.83 -8.55 5.98
C THR A 199 2.99 -9.18 5.22
N ARG A 200 2.92 -9.14 3.89
CA ARG A 200 4.02 -9.58 3.04
C ARG A 200 5.12 -8.52 3.01
N PHE A 201 6.38 -8.97 3.02
CA PHE A 201 7.55 -8.10 2.94
C PHE A 201 8.76 -8.85 2.39
N GLY A 202 9.84 -8.12 2.12
CA GLY A 202 11.15 -8.69 1.75
C GLY A 202 12.27 -8.09 2.58
N ILE A 203 13.32 -8.88 2.84
CA ILE A 203 14.48 -8.45 3.62
C ILE A 203 15.55 -7.95 2.66
N ARG A 204 15.83 -6.64 2.66
CA ARG A 204 16.85 -6.03 1.80
C ARG A 204 17.35 -4.70 2.37
N THR A 205 18.56 -4.30 1.99
CA THR A 205 19.05 -2.93 2.18
C THR A 205 19.02 -2.15 0.89
N VAL A 206 18.71 -0.87 0.98
CA VAL A 206 18.80 0.10 -0.13
C VAL A 206 19.57 1.30 0.39
N LYS A 207 20.59 1.73 -0.34
CA LYS A 207 21.36 2.95 -0.04
C LYS A 207 21.53 3.77 -1.31
N PHE A 208 21.12 5.03 -1.24
CA PHE A 208 21.45 6.06 -2.23
C PHE A 208 22.75 6.72 -1.79
N ASP A 209 23.83 6.45 -2.51
CA ASP A 209 25.17 6.97 -2.23
C ASP A 209 25.54 8.00 -3.29
N ALA A 210 25.93 9.21 -2.87
CA ALA A 210 26.21 10.31 -3.78
C ALA A 210 27.38 10.05 -4.75
N LEU A 211 28.31 9.15 -4.40
CA LEU A 211 29.47 8.82 -5.21
C LEU A 211 29.30 7.49 -5.94
N LYS A 212 28.72 6.49 -5.29
CA LYS A 212 28.60 5.14 -5.84
C LYS A 212 27.29 4.91 -6.61
N GLY A 213 26.27 5.74 -6.40
CA GLY A 213 24.93 5.54 -6.93
C GLY A 213 24.08 4.65 -6.02
N VAL A 214 23.18 3.86 -6.60
CA VAL A 214 22.24 3.02 -5.85
C VAL A 214 22.88 1.68 -5.49
N LEU A 215 22.87 1.35 -4.21
CA LEU A 215 23.35 0.10 -3.67
C LEU A 215 22.17 -0.71 -3.12
N VAL A 216 22.00 -1.94 -3.58
CA VAL A 216 21.02 -2.89 -3.02
C VAL A 216 21.78 -4.08 -2.44
N ASN A 217 21.51 -4.42 -1.19
CA ASN A 217 22.25 -5.46 -0.45
C ASN A 217 23.78 -5.24 -0.49
N GLY A 218 24.21 -3.98 -0.43
CA GLY A 218 25.62 -3.56 -0.48
C GLY A 218 26.28 -3.62 -1.86
N LYS A 219 25.55 -4.04 -2.91
CA LYS A 219 26.06 -4.14 -4.29
C LYS A 219 25.55 -2.99 -5.15
N LEU A 220 26.42 -2.45 -5.99
CA LEU A 220 26.04 -1.46 -7.00
C LEU A 220 25.01 -2.04 -7.96
N LEU A 221 23.89 -1.35 -8.09
CA LEU A 221 22.87 -1.62 -9.08
C LEU A 221 22.72 -0.40 -9.98
N ARG A 222 22.99 -0.56 -11.28
CA ARG A 222 22.67 0.47 -12.28
C ARG A 222 21.19 0.39 -12.59
N ILE A 223 20.49 1.51 -12.47
CA ILE A 223 19.07 1.61 -12.81
C ILE A 223 18.92 1.60 -14.33
N GLN A 224 18.24 0.59 -14.86
CA GLN A 224 17.81 0.46 -16.25
C GLN A 224 16.28 0.61 -16.25
N GLY A 225 15.85 1.86 -16.09
CA GLY A 225 14.48 2.20 -15.74
C GLY A 225 13.61 2.59 -16.92
N VAL A 226 12.30 2.33 -16.80
CA VAL A 226 11.26 2.90 -17.68
C VAL A 226 10.22 3.67 -16.88
N ASN A 227 9.50 4.56 -17.54
CA ASN A 227 8.24 5.10 -17.02
C ASN A 227 7.08 4.26 -17.56
N GLN A 228 6.07 4.00 -16.74
CA GLN A 228 4.90 3.23 -17.13
C GLN A 228 3.62 3.93 -16.64
N HIS A 229 2.72 4.25 -17.58
CA HIS A 229 1.34 4.61 -17.27
C HIS A 229 0.54 3.35 -16.88
N HIS A 230 -0.65 3.54 -16.28
CA HIS A 230 -1.41 2.43 -15.68
C HIS A 230 -2.23 1.60 -16.68
N ASP A 231 -2.46 2.09 -17.90
CA ASP A 231 -3.33 1.40 -18.85
C ASP A 231 -2.69 0.10 -19.36
N LEU A 232 -3.57 -0.83 -19.72
CA LEU A 232 -3.20 -2.15 -20.24
C LEU A 232 -3.50 -2.22 -21.75
N GLY A 233 -3.27 -1.10 -22.45
CA GLY A 233 -3.47 -0.96 -23.89
C GLY A 233 -4.92 -1.22 -24.31
N ALA A 234 -5.14 -2.29 -25.06
CA ALA A 234 -6.48 -2.64 -25.56
C ALA A 234 -7.50 -2.98 -24.45
N LEU A 235 -7.04 -3.29 -23.24
CA LEU A 235 -7.92 -3.50 -22.08
C LEU A 235 -8.34 -2.17 -21.41
N GLY A 236 -7.76 -1.05 -21.84
CA GLY A 236 -7.98 0.26 -21.24
C GLY A 236 -7.48 0.31 -19.79
N GLY A 237 -8.23 1.00 -18.95
CA GLY A 237 -7.87 1.20 -17.54
C GLY A 237 -8.22 0.03 -16.63
N ALA A 238 -9.09 -0.91 -17.04
CA ALA A 238 -9.53 -2.01 -16.19
C ALA A 238 -8.34 -2.93 -15.85
N PHE A 239 -7.97 -2.99 -14.58
CA PHE A 239 -6.76 -3.69 -14.16
C PHE A 239 -6.89 -5.20 -14.36
N ASN A 240 -5.84 -5.81 -14.89
CA ASN A 240 -5.75 -7.25 -15.11
C ASN A 240 -4.34 -7.74 -14.79
N THR A 241 -4.23 -8.61 -13.78
CA THR A 241 -2.95 -9.09 -13.26
C THR A 241 -2.10 -9.76 -14.34
N ARG A 242 -2.69 -10.58 -15.22
CA ARG A 242 -1.92 -11.26 -16.26
C ARG A 242 -1.42 -10.32 -17.35
N ALA A 243 -2.21 -9.31 -17.73
CA ALA A 243 -1.78 -8.32 -18.70
C ALA A 243 -0.64 -7.44 -18.15
N ALA A 244 -0.73 -7.04 -16.87
CA ALA A 244 0.34 -6.34 -16.18
C ALA A 244 1.61 -7.21 -16.07
N GLU A 245 1.47 -8.47 -15.67
CA GLU A 245 2.58 -9.44 -15.60
C GLU A 245 3.26 -9.61 -16.96
N ARG A 246 2.49 -9.70 -18.05
CA ARG A 246 3.03 -9.75 -19.41
C ARG A 246 3.83 -8.49 -19.77
N GLN A 247 3.35 -7.30 -19.41
CA GLN A 247 4.12 -6.06 -19.64
C GLN A 247 5.45 -6.11 -18.87
N LEU A 248 5.45 -6.57 -17.63
CA LEU A 248 6.65 -6.74 -16.82
C LEU A 248 7.61 -7.79 -17.39
N GLU A 249 7.11 -8.91 -17.91
CA GLU A 249 7.92 -9.92 -18.60
C GLU A 249 8.65 -9.32 -19.81
N MET A 250 7.94 -8.55 -20.64
CA MET A 250 8.53 -7.86 -21.80
C MET A 250 9.60 -6.84 -21.38
N LEU A 251 9.35 -6.08 -20.30
CA LEU A 251 10.34 -5.15 -19.75
C LEU A 251 11.57 -5.89 -19.24
N LYS A 252 11.39 -7.01 -18.53
CA LYS A 252 12.48 -7.86 -18.06
C LYS A 252 13.30 -8.42 -19.22
N GLU A 253 12.66 -8.88 -20.29
CA GLU A 253 13.33 -9.34 -21.52
C GLU A 253 14.14 -8.23 -22.21
N MET A 254 13.65 -6.99 -22.17
CA MET A 254 14.37 -5.80 -22.64
C MET A 254 15.60 -5.46 -21.78
N GLY A 255 15.74 -6.07 -20.61
CA GLY A 255 16.80 -5.78 -19.63
C GLY A 255 16.44 -4.68 -18.63
N CYS A 256 15.16 -4.33 -18.50
CA CYS A 256 14.69 -3.39 -17.50
C CYS A 256 14.76 -3.99 -16.08
N ASN A 257 15.20 -3.21 -15.10
CA ASN A 257 15.24 -3.61 -13.69
C ASN A 257 14.53 -2.63 -12.74
N ALA A 258 13.98 -1.54 -13.26
CA ALA A 258 13.34 -0.51 -12.47
C ALA A 258 12.18 0.15 -13.21
N ILE A 259 11.14 0.55 -12.47
CA ILE A 259 9.94 1.18 -13.03
C ILE A 259 9.64 2.42 -12.21
N ARG A 260 9.40 3.54 -12.90
CA ARG A 260 8.73 4.69 -12.31
C ARG A 260 7.25 4.65 -12.70
N LEU A 261 6.40 4.68 -11.70
CA LEU A 261 4.95 4.57 -11.85
C LEU A 261 4.34 5.94 -12.16
N ALA A 262 4.62 6.41 -13.37
CA ALA A 262 4.28 7.74 -13.85
C ALA A 262 2.75 7.90 -14.07
N HIS A 263 2.05 8.81 -13.42
CA HIS A 263 2.48 9.73 -12.34
C HIS A 263 1.52 9.63 -11.16
N ASN A 264 1.18 8.40 -10.79
CA ASN A 264 0.09 8.12 -9.87
C ASN A 264 0.23 6.74 -9.22
N PRO A 265 -0.36 6.52 -8.02
CA PRO A 265 -0.25 5.25 -7.33
C PRO A 265 -0.76 4.10 -8.22
N PRO A 266 -0.05 2.96 -8.29
CA PRO A 266 -0.43 1.81 -9.10
C PRO A 266 -1.58 1.03 -8.47
N ALA A 267 -2.06 0.01 -9.18
CA ALA A 267 -2.87 -1.02 -8.56
C ALA A 267 -2.01 -1.83 -7.58
N PRO A 268 -2.54 -2.26 -6.41
CA PRO A 268 -1.78 -3.06 -5.45
C PRO A 268 -1.16 -4.31 -6.10
N GLU A 269 -1.89 -4.98 -7.00
CA GLU A 269 -1.42 -6.17 -7.68
C GLU A 269 -0.24 -5.92 -8.61
N LEU A 270 -0.02 -4.69 -9.09
CA LEU A 270 1.19 -4.37 -9.86
C LEU A 270 2.42 -4.36 -8.94
N LEU A 271 2.29 -3.84 -7.72
CA LEU A 271 3.37 -3.88 -6.72
C LEU A 271 3.65 -5.29 -6.23
N ASP A 272 2.61 -6.11 -6.08
CA ASP A 272 2.73 -7.56 -5.82
C ASP A 272 3.58 -8.25 -6.90
N LEU A 273 3.37 -7.91 -8.17
CA LEU A 273 4.15 -8.44 -9.27
C LEU A 273 5.59 -7.92 -9.25
N THR A 274 5.82 -6.62 -9.00
CA THR A 274 7.19 -6.07 -8.94
C THR A 274 8.00 -6.68 -7.79
N ASP A 275 7.37 -6.93 -6.65
CA ASP A 275 7.96 -7.67 -5.53
C ASP A 275 8.42 -9.07 -5.96
N ARG A 276 7.54 -9.82 -6.64
CA ARG A 276 7.82 -11.19 -7.04
C ARG A 276 8.83 -11.30 -8.19
N MET A 277 8.82 -10.32 -9.09
CA MET A 277 9.63 -10.33 -10.30
C MET A 277 10.99 -9.63 -10.13
N GLY A 278 11.16 -8.88 -9.04
CA GLY A 278 12.44 -8.25 -8.67
C GLY A 278 12.64 -6.86 -9.27
N PHE A 279 11.58 -6.17 -9.70
CA PHE A 279 11.71 -4.80 -10.17
C PHE A 279 11.92 -3.85 -9.00
N LEU A 280 12.79 -2.85 -9.18
CA LEU A 280 12.78 -1.68 -8.32
C LEU A 280 11.65 -0.73 -8.74
N VAL A 281 11.03 -0.06 -7.78
CA VAL A 281 9.91 0.84 -8.01
C VAL A 281 10.21 2.23 -7.42
N ILE A 282 10.06 3.24 -8.26
CA ILE A 282 9.81 4.63 -7.83
C ILE A 282 8.29 4.80 -7.88
N ASP A 283 7.69 4.83 -6.69
CA ASP A 283 6.25 4.94 -6.55
C ASP A 283 5.86 6.41 -6.45
N GLU A 284 4.95 6.87 -7.30
CA GLU A 284 4.70 8.30 -7.51
C GLU A 284 3.23 8.64 -7.29
N ILE A 285 2.95 9.73 -6.57
CA ILE A 285 1.57 10.07 -6.22
C ILE A 285 0.94 11.19 -7.04
N PHE A 286 1.64 12.29 -7.32
CA PHE A 286 1.03 13.50 -7.91
C PHE A 286 1.70 13.90 -9.22
N ASP A 287 0.89 14.31 -10.20
CA ASP A 287 1.36 14.99 -11.42
C ASP A 287 1.34 16.52 -11.31
N CYS A 288 0.54 17.07 -10.41
CA CYS A 288 0.51 18.50 -10.10
C CYS A 288 0.25 18.71 -8.61
N TRP A 289 0.61 19.88 -8.09
CA TRP A 289 0.24 20.32 -6.75
C TRP A 289 -0.86 21.38 -6.83
N GLU A 290 -0.63 22.59 -6.33
CA GLU A 290 -1.60 23.70 -6.38
C GLU A 290 -1.67 24.35 -7.77
N ARG A 291 -0.62 24.18 -8.58
CA ARG A 291 -0.55 24.66 -9.96
C ARG A 291 -0.92 23.55 -10.94
N GLY A 292 -2.12 23.65 -11.48
CA GLY A 292 -2.64 22.72 -12.49
C GLY A 292 -1.85 22.71 -13.79
N LYS A 293 -1.86 21.56 -14.47
CA LYS A 293 -1.34 21.36 -15.83
C LYS A 293 -2.48 21.26 -16.85
N THR A 294 -3.66 20.86 -16.42
CA THR A 294 -4.91 20.83 -17.20
C THR A 294 -6.02 21.54 -16.42
N PRO A 295 -7.10 21.99 -17.10
CA PRO A 295 -8.11 22.83 -16.45
C PRO A 295 -8.81 22.19 -15.25
N LEU A 296 -8.97 20.86 -15.24
CA LEU A 296 -9.75 20.12 -14.23
C LEU A 296 -8.94 18.99 -13.56
N ASP A 297 -7.62 19.12 -13.43
CA ASP A 297 -6.80 18.14 -12.70
C ASP A 297 -6.84 18.31 -11.17
N PHE A 298 -5.96 17.57 -10.49
CA PHE A 298 -5.88 17.48 -9.03
C PHE A 298 -5.66 18.81 -8.32
N HIS A 299 -5.15 19.86 -8.98
CA HIS A 299 -4.90 21.15 -8.34
C HIS A 299 -6.15 21.78 -7.71
N LEU A 300 -7.33 21.47 -8.25
CA LEU A 300 -8.61 21.96 -7.74
C LEU A 300 -8.96 21.41 -6.36
N ILE A 301 -8.40 20.25 -6.01
CA ILE A 301 -8.67 19.56 -4.75
C ILE A 301 -7.40 19.36 -3.92
N PHE A 302 -6.23 19.73 -4.43
CA PHE A 302 -4.94 19.57 -3.75
C PHE A 302 -4.97 20.14 -2.31
N PRO A 303 -5.44 21.37 -2.03
CA PRO A 303 -5.42 21.92 -0.68
C PRO A 303 -6.14 21.05 0.36
N ASP A 304 -7.22 20.37 -0.05
CA ASP A 304 -8.05 19.55 0.83
C ASP A 304 -7.62 18.07 0.85
N TRP A 305 -7.02 17.57 -0.23
CA TRP A 305 -6.83 16.13 -0.46
C TRP A 305 -5.38 15.65 -0.50
N HIS A 306 -4.38 16.53 -0.64
CA HIS A 306 -2.98 16.11 -0.72
C HIS A 306 -2.53 15.27 0.50
N GLU A 307 -2.91 15.67 1.73
CA GLU A 307 -2.52 14.94 2.93
C GLU A 307 -3.25 13.58 3.05
N PRO A 308 -4.59 13.49 2.96
CA PRO A 308 -5.29 12.20 2.94
C PRO A 308 -4.76 11.26 1.86
N ASP A 309 -4.51 11.78 0.66
CA ASP A 309 -3.99 10.99 -0.46
C ASP A 309 -2.58 10.48 -0.19
N LEU A 310 -1.68 11.35 0.28
CA LEU A 310 -0.30 10.99 0.57
C LEU A 310 -0.21 9.96 1.70
N ARG A 311 -1.02 10.11 2.75
CA ARG A 311 -1.07 9.14 3.85
C ARG A 311 -1.62 7.79 3.41
N ALA A 312 -2.66 7.77 2.56
CA ALA A 312 -3.23 6.53 2.05
C ALA A 312 -2.21 5.77 1.21
N PHE A 313 -1.60 6.46 0.25
CA PHE A 313 -0.54 5.96 -0.62
C PHE A 313 0.62 5.33 0.15
N ILE A 314 1.26 6.09 1.06
CA ILE A 314 2.41 5.58 1.81
C ILE A 314 2.01 4.40 2.71
N ARG A 315 0.86 4.47 3.39
CA ARG A 315 0.44 3.39 4.30
C ARG A 315 0.14 2.10 3.55
N ARG A 316 -0.50 2.19 2.38
CA ARG A 316 -0.80 1.05 1.52
C ARG A 316 0.49 0.36 1.08
N ASP A 317 1.47 1.14 0.63
CA ASP A 317 2.57 0.59 -0.17
C ASP A 317 3.88 0.35 0.60
N ARG A 318 4.03 0.92 1.82
CA ARG A 318 5.30 0.92 2.59
C ARG A 318 5.92 -0.44 2.92
N ASN A 319 5.18 -1.54 2.75
CA ASN A 319 5.68 -2.89 3.03
C ASN A 319 6.23 -3.61 1.79
N HIS A 320 6.07 -3.03 0.59
CA HIS A 320 6.58 -3.61 -0.66
C HIS A 320 8.12 -3.51 -0.73
N PRO A 321 8.86 -4.63 -0.77
CA PRO A 321 10.31 -4.60 -0.93
C PRO A 321 10.76 -3.98 -2.26
N SER A 322 9.93 -4.02 -3.32
CA SER A 322 10.24 -3.40 -4.61
C SER A 322 10.31 -1.87 -4.53
N VAL A 323 9.55 -1.23 -3.65
CA VAL A 323 9.53 0.24 -3.54
C VAL A 323 10.82 0.72 -2.88
N VAL A 324 11.56 1.56 -3.62
CA VAL A 324 12.87 2.10 -3.19
C VAL A 324 12.90 3.62 -3.09
N ALA A 325 11.95 4.31 -3.70
CA ALA A 325 11.79 5.74 -3.59
C ALA A 325 10.32 6.14 -3.72
N TRP A 326 9.96 7.21 -3.01
CA TRP A 326 8.65 7.85 -3.06
C TRP A 326 8.79 9.16 -3.82
N SER A 327 8.03 9.32 -4.90
CA SER A 327 7.97 10.56 -5.67
C SER A 327 6.69 11.32 -5.34
N PHE A 328 6.85 12.52 -4.78
CA PHE A 328 5.71 13.37 -4.41
C PHE A 328 5.20 14.24 -5.56
N GLY A 329 5.87 14.25 -6.72
CA GLY A 329 5.52 15.16 -7.80
C GLY A 329 6.32 14.93 -9.08
N ASN A 330 5.63 14.95 -10.22
CA ASN A 330 6.24 15.03 -11.54
C ASN A 330 6.14 16.45 -12.09
N GLU A 331 7.25 17.08 -12.47
CA GLU A 331 7.27 18.35 -13.23
C GLU A 331 6.26 19.41 -12.72
N VAL A 332 6.15 19.56 -11.39
CA VAL A 332 5.15 20.44 -10.77
C VAL A 332 5.45 21.91 -11.05
N GLY A 333 4.40 22.73 -11.20
CA GLY A 333 4.53 24.15 -11.57
C GLY A 333 5.19 25.02 -10.49
N GLU A 334 5.28 24.50 -9.27
CA GLU A 334 5.90 25.13 -8.10
C GLU A 334 7.42 25.17 -8.20
N GLN A 335 8.04 24.38 -9.08
CA GLN A 335 9.48 24.47 -9.36
C GLN A 335 9.89 25.88 -9.81
N TYR A 336 8.96 26.64 -10.40
CA TYR A 336 9.18 28.02 -10.84
C TYR A 336 8.88 29.07 -9.76
N THR A 337 8.75 28.66 -8.49
CA THR A 337 8.48 29.57 -7.35
C THR A 337 9.58 29.63 -6.30
N ALA A 338 10.72 28.98 -6.57
CA ALA A 338 11.87 28.93 -5.68
C ALA A 338 11.48 28.47 -4.25
N GLU A 339 11.63 29.34 -3.26
CA GLU A 339 11.46 29.01 -1.83
C GLU A 339 10.05 28.51 -1.49
N ALA A 340 9.00 29.06 -2.11
CA ALA A 340 7.63 28.66 -1.84
C ALA A 340 7.37 27.20 -2.26
N GLY A 341 7.82 26.83 -3.46
CA GLY A 341 7.71 25.46 -3.96
C GLY A 341 8.56 24.47 -3.18
N ALA A 342 9.77 24.88 -2.77
CA ALA A 342 10.62 24.07 -1.89
C ALA A 342 9.98 23.86 -0.51
N ALA A 343 9.32 24.87 0.05
CA ALA A 343 8.60 24.75 1.31
C ALA A 343 7.43 23.77 1.21
N LEU A 344 6.62 23.84 0.15
CA LEU A 344 5.53 22.88 -0.08
C LEU A 344 6.06 21.45 -0.25
N ALA A 345 7.14 21.26 -1.01
CA ALA A 345 7.79 19.96 -1.13
C ALA A 345 8.24 19.41 0.23
N GLY A 346 8.80 20.27 1.09
CA GLY A 346 9.18 19.93 2.46
C GLY A 346 7.99 19.59 3.35
N GLN A 347 6.85 20.26 3.19
CA GLN A 347 5.61 19.92 3.89
C GLN A 347 5.13 18.53 3.51
N LEU A 348 5.06 18.20 2.22
CA LEU A 348 4.69 16.87 1.74
C LEU A 348 5.63 15.79 2.31
N HIS A 349 6.94 16.01 2.24
CA HIS A 349 7.92 15.08 2.81
C HIS A 349 7.70 14.83 4.32
N ASN A 350 7.42 15.88 5.09
CA ASN A 350 7.30 15.79 6.55
C ASN A 350 5.97 15.21 7.03
N MET A 351 4.99 15.00 6.14
CA MET A 351 3.70 14.41 6.52
C MET A 351 3.78 12.92 6.83
N VAL A 352 4.73 12.18 6.25
CA VAL A 352 4.72 10.70 6.17
C VAL A 352 5.92 10.02 6.78
#